data_AF-A0A1H2KBC7-F1
#
_entry.id   AF-A0A1H2KBC7-F1
#
_cell.length_a   1.000
_cell.length_b   1.000
_cell.length_c   1.000
_cell.angle_alpha   90.00
_cell.angle_beta   90.00
_cell.angle_gamma   90.00
#
_symmetry.space_group_name_H-M   'P 1'
#
loop_
_entity.id
_entity.type
_entity.pdbx_description
1 polymer ?
#
loop_
_entity_poly.entity_id
_entity_poly.type
_entity_poly.pdbx_seq_one_letter_code
_entity_poly.pdbx_strand_id
1 'polypeptide(L)'
;MDQQKLKNVLKQALIEQQTPPVKKPKRTPVFIVIIICLVVFGVQYSTTLFSSDSATGPYGKIILPSTGSVTGKDVNVTGETKNLESGQYIWLAVDKPDLGLCWPKATRIKANTRFKTTIYEGGPKEPYTLSLYAVTKTVNDQWQEWLEKEMHGGVPMPPDKRRLDSVRLVLGEMVTATKNW
;
A
#
# COMPACT_ATOMS: atom_id res chain seq x y z
N MET A 1 -86.64 -4.68 -32.04
CA MET A 1 -85.24 -4.32 -31.72
C MET A 1 -85.27 -2.94 -31.07
N ASP A 2 -84.91 -2.87 -29.80
CA ASP A 2 -85.19 -1.74 -28.91
C ASP A 2 -84.26 -0.54 -29.21
N GLN A 3 -84.86 0.64 -29.45
CA GLN A 3 -84.16 1.89 -29.73
C GLN A 3 -83.21 2.29 -28.60
N GLN A 4 -83.51 1.88 -27.37
CA GLN A 4 -82.65 2.09 -26.20
C GLN A 4 -81.33 1.34 -26.34
N LYS A 5 -81.39 0.10 -26.84
CA LYS A 5 -80.22 -0.76 -27.04
C LYS A 5 -79.31 -0.21 -28.14
N LEU A 6 -79.90 0.32 -29.22
CA LEU A 6 -79.14 0.94 -30.32
C LEU A 6 -78.40 2.20 -29.86
N LYS A 7 -79.05 3.05 -29.04
CA LYS A 7 -78.41 4.25 -28.47
C LYS A 7 -77.24 3.90 -27.54
N ASN A 8 -77.35 2.83 -26.76
CA ASN A 8 -76.27 2.41 -25.88
C ASN A 8 -75.08 1.87 -26.67
N VAL A 9 -75.32 1.06 -27.71
CA VAL A 9 -74.25 0.57 -28.60
C VAL A 9 -73.55 1.74 -29.33
N LEU A 10 -74.32 2.72 -29.82
CA LEU A 10 -73.76 3.91 -30.46
C LEU A 10 -72.96 4.78 -29.49
N LYS A 11 -73.43 4.97 -28.25
CA LYS A 11 -72.66 5.67 -27.21
C LYS A 11 -71.36 4.95 -26.90
N GLN A 12 -71.38 3.62 -26.85
CA GLN A 12 -70.20 2.82 -26.52
C GLN A 12 -69.17 2.83 -27.65
N ALA A 13 -69.62 2.77 -28.90
CA ALA A 13 -68.77 2.93 -30.09
C ALA A 13 -68.17 4.34 -30.21
N LEU A 14 -68.91 5.39 -29.81
CA LEU A 14 -68.41 6.77 -29.82
C LEU A 14 -67.33 6.98 -28.74
N ILE A 15 -67.47 6.33 -27.58
CA ILE A 15 -66.46 6.37 -26.50
C ILE A 15 -65.18 5.63 -26.92
N GLU A 16 -65.29 4.49 -27.60
CA GLU A 16 -64.13 3.76 -28.14
C GLU A 16 -63.35 4.53 -29.20
N GLN A 17 -64.01 5.33 -30.03
CA GLN A 17 -63.33 6.17 -31.03
C GLN A 17 -62.69 7.44 -30.44
N GLN A 18 -63.09 7.87 -29.24
CA GLN A 18 -62.57 9.07 -28.59
C GLN A 18 -61.46 8.82 -27.56
N THR A 19 -61.07 7.56 -27.31
CA THR A 19 -59.86 7.29 -26.54
C THR A 19 -58.62 7.64 -27.37
N PRO A 20 -57.82 8.67 -26.99
CA PRO A 20 -56.57 8.93 -27.67
C PRO A 20 -55.65 7.71 -27.51
N PRO A 21 -54.82 7.37 -28.51
CA PRO A 21 -53.88 6.27 -28.38
C PRO A 21 -52.99 6.52 -27.16
N VAL A 22 -53.01 5.59 -26.21
CA VAL A 22 -52.10 5.59 -25.06
C VAL A 22 -50.68 5.66 -25.62
N LYS A 23 -50.05 6.83 -25.49
CA LYS A 23 -48.63 7.03 -25.80
C LYS A 23 -47.86 6.03 -24.94
N LYS A 24 -47.37 4.93 -25.56
CA LYS A 24 -46.38 4.05 -24.92
C LYS A 24 -45.23 4.94 -24.45
N PRO A 25 -44.83 4.89 -23.16
CA PRO A 25 -43.70 5.67 -22.70
C PRO A 25 -42.49 5.26 -23.52
N LYS A 26 -41.92 6.24 -24.23
CA LYS A 26 -40.68 6.16 -24.97
C LYS A 26 -39.59 5.84 -23.95
N ARG A 27 -39.29 4.55 -23.74
CA ARG A 27 -38.15 4.09 -22.93
C ARG A 27 -36.88 4.53 -23.64
N THR A 28 -36.46 5.75 -23.34
CA THR A 28 -35.20 6.33 -23.76
C THR A 28 -34.20 6.14 -22.59
N PRO A 29 -32.90 6.32 -22.83
CA PRO A 29 -31.86 5.31 -22.88
C PRO A 29 -31.08 5.21 -21.55
N VAL A 30 -31.79 5.14 -20.42
CA VAL A 30 -31.14 5.17 -19.08
C VAL A 30 -30.18 4.00 -18.88
N PHE A 31 -30.52 2.81 -19.41
CA PHE A 31 -29.65 1.64 -19.33
C PHE A 31 -28.33 1.80 -20.09
N ILE A 32 -28.31 2.50 -21.21
CA ILE A 32 -27.08 2.72 -21.99
C ILE A 32 -26.15 3.68 -21.23
N VAL A 33 -26.70 4.74 -20.62
CA VAL A 33 -25.93 5.70 -19.81
C VAL A 33 -25.33 5.02 -18.57
N ILE A 34 -26.08 4.15 -17.88
CA ILE A 34 -25.59 3.41 -16.71
C ILE A 34 -24.45 2.45 -17.09
N ILE A 35 -24.59 1.72 -18.21
CA ILE A 35 -23.54 0.80 -18.69
C ILE A 35 -22.28 1.57 -19.08
N ILE A 36 -22.42 2.69 -19.80
CA ILE A 36 -21.28 3.54 -20.16
C ILE A 36 -20.61 4.13 -18.91
N CYS A 37 -21.39 4.60 -17.92
CA CYS A 37 -20.84 5.09 -16.65
C CYS A 37 -20.06 4.00 -15.91
N LEU A 38 -20.55 2.75 -15.86
CA LEU A 38 -19.86 1.64 -15.18
C LEU A 38 -18.58 1.20 -15.90
N VAL A 39 -18.55 1.24 -17.24
CA VAL A 39 -17.33 0.95 -18.01
C VAL A 39 -16.31 2.09 -17.84
N VAL A 40 -16.74 3.35 -17.86
CA VAL A 40 -15.85 4.51 -17.63
C VAL A 40 -15.32 4.52 -16.20
N PHE A 41 -16.15 4.26 -15.19
CA PHE A 41 -15.69 4.12 -13.80
C PHE A 41 -14.78 2.88 -13.66
N GLY A 42 -15.13 1.75 -14.25
CA GLY A 42 -14.31 0.53 -14.20
C GLY A 42 -12.91 0.74 -14.79
N VAL A 43 -12.82 1.44 -15.93
CA VAL A 43 -11.54 1.74 -16.60
C VAL A 43 -10.76 2.85 -15.89
N GLN A 44 -11.42 3.87 -15.33
CA GLN A 44 -10.76 4.92 -14.55
C GLN A 44 -10.19 4.37 -13.23
N TYR A 45 -10.89 3.47 -12.54
CA TYR A 45 -10.42 2.93 -11.25
C TYR A 45 -9.42 1.77 -11.39
N SER A 46 -9.43 1.04 -12.52
CA SER A 46 -8.43 -0.03 -12.75
C SER A 46 -7.07 0.51 -13.18
N THR A 47 -7.01 1.70 -13.79
CA THR A 47 -5.73 2.34 -14.16
C THR A 47 -5.03 3.00 -12.97
N THR A 48 -5.75 3.39 -11.92
CA THR A 48 -5.16 4.00 -10.71
C THR A 48 -4.56 3.00 -9.72
N LEU A 49 -4.83 1.70 -9.85
CA LEU A 49 -4.22 0.68 -8.97
C LEU A 49 -2.81 0.25 -9.41
N PHE A 50 -2.38 0.66 -10.61
CA PHE A 50 -1.07 0.35 -11.17
C PHE A 50 -0.29 1.59 -11.62
N SER A 51 -0.56 2.76 -11.04
CA SER A 51 0.37 3.88 -11.10
C SER A 51 1.58 3.54 -10.24
N SER A 52 2.47 2.71 -10.80
CA SER A 52 3.84 2.57 -10.34
C SER A 52 4.53 3.88 -10.69
N ASP A 53 4.33 4.88 -9.83
CA ASP A 53 5.09 6.11 -9.86
C ASP A 53 6.56 5.69 -9.81
N SER A 54 7.20 5.69 -10.97
CA SER A 54 8.56 5.21 -11.11
C SER A 54 9.42 6.33 -10.55
N ALA A 55 9.58 6.32 -9.22
CA ALA A 55 10.42 7.27 -8.51
C ALA A 55 11.72 7.42 -9.29
N THR A 56 11.96 8.62 -9.82
CA THR A 56 13.07 8.87 -10.76
C THR A 56 14.44 8.81 -10.07
N GLY A 57 14.46 8.58 -8.75
CA GLY A 57 15.66 8.40 -7.94
C GLY A 57 15.65 7.09 -7.14
N PRO A 58 16.68 6.89 -6.29
CA PRO A 58 16.80 5.75 -5.39
C PRO A 58 15.52 5.50 -4.61
N TYR A 59 15.02 4.27 -4.68
CA TYR A 59 13.82 3.85 -3.98
C TYR A 59 14.10 2.63 -3.12
N GLY A 60 13.53 2.64 -1.92
CA GLY A 60 13.49 1.49 -1.03
C GLY A 60 12.24 1.55 -0.17
N LYS A 61 11.74 0.39 0.23
CA LYS A 61 10.57 0.27 1.09
C LYS A 61 10.68 -0.94 2.00
N ILE A 62 10.36 -0.76 3.27
CA ILE A 62 10.11 -1.82 4.24
C ILE A 62 8.64 -2.21 4.09
N ILE A 63 8.38 -3.44 3.63
CA ILE A 63 7.04 -3.98 3.41
C ILE A 63 6.50 -4.59 4.70
N LEU A 64 7.34 -5.33 5.41
CA LEU A 64 7.05 -5.90 6.73
C LEU A 64 8.31 -5.82 7.61
N PRO A 65 8.18 -5.59 8.92
CA PRO A 65 6.94 -5.24 9.63
C PRO A 65 6.44 -3.82 9.28
N SER A 66 5.15 -3.57 9.46
CA SER A 66 4.57 -2.24 9.29
C SER A 66 4.77 -1.39 10.56
N THR A 67 4.72 -0.06 10.41
CA THR A 67 4.74 0.86 11.55
C THR A 67 3.69 0.49 12.60
N GLY A 68 4.10 0.49 13.86
CA GLY A 68 3.28 0.12 15.02
C GLY A 68 3.29 -1.37 15.35
N SER A 69 3.91 -2.22 14.52
CA SER A 69 4.00 -3.66 14.79
C SER A 69 4.77 -3.94 16.09
N VAL A 70 4.24 -4.88 16.87
CA VAL A 70 4.95 -5.46 18.01
C VAL A 70 5.83 -6.59 17.50
N THR A 71 7.11 -6.53 17.81
CA THR A 71 8.11 -7.51 17.38
C THR A 71 8.87 -8.08 18.57
N GLY A 72 9.30 -9.34 18.44
CA GLY A 72 10.30 -9.90 19.34
C GLY A 72 11.70 -9.33 19.08
N LYS A 73 12.72 -9.92 19.70
CA LYS A 73 14.12 -9.55 19.46
C LYS A 73 14.59 -9.91 18.04
N ASP A 74 14.15 -11.06 17.54
CA ASP A 74 14.39 -11.46 16.15
C ASP A 74 13.27 -10.92 15.27
N VAL A 75 13.63 -9.98 14.39
CA VAL A 75 12.66 -9.26 13.56
C VAL A 75 12.84 -9.68 12.12
N ASN A 76 11.84 -10.35 11.56
CA ASN A 76 11.79 -10.69 10.15
C ASN A 76 11.39 -9.47 9.32
N VAL A 77 12.33 -8.99 8.50
CA VAL A 77 12.15 -7.82 7.65
C VAL A 77 12.02 -8.26 6.20
N THR A 78 10.96 -7.80 5.54
CA THR A 78 10.78 -7.94 4.09
C THR A 78 10.71 -6.55 3.49
N GLY A 79 11.41 -6.34 2.39
CA GLY A 79 11.41 -5.05 1.71
C GLY A 79 11.78 -5.18 0.25
N GLU A 80 11.86 -4.04 -0.42
CA GLU A 80 12.31 -3.93 -1.80
C GLU A 80 13.12 -2.68 -2.03
N THR A 81 13.99 -2.73 -3.03
CA THR A 81 14.76 -1.59 -3.50
C THR A 81 14.73 -1.51 -5.02
N LYS A 82 14.80 -0.30 -5.58
CA LYS A 82 14.82 -0.02 -7.03
C LYS A 82 15.65 1.24 -7.30
N ASN A 83 16.12 1.40 -8.53
CA ASN A 83 16.80 2.60 -9.02
C ASN A 83 18.04 3.01 -8.19
N LEU A 84 18.71 2.04 -7.59
CA LEU A 84 19.98 2.25 -6.89
C LEU A 84 21.13 2.21 -7.90
N GLU A 85 21.97 3.23 -7.84
CA GLU A 85 23.16 3.35 -8.68
C GLU A 85 24.25 2.36 -8.25
N SER A 86 25.19 2.08 -9.15
CA SER A 86 26.40 1.33 -8.81
C SER A 86 27.18 2.06 -7.69
N GLY A 87 27.67 1.31 -6.71
CA GLY A 87 28.37 1.86 -5.55
C GLY A 87 27.46 2.35 -4.40
N GLN A 88 26.14 2.17 -4.51
CA GLN A 88 25.21 2.32 -3.39
C GLN A 88 24.99 0.96 -2.70
N TYR A 89 25.05 0.97 -1.37
CA TYR A 89 24.93 -0.22 -0.52
C TYR A 89 23.71 -0.09 0.38
N ILE A 90 23.00 -1.20 0.58
CA ILE A 90 21.74 -1.19 1.32
C ILE A 90 21.91 -1.76 2.70
N TRP A 91 21.42 -1.00 3.67
CA TRP A 91 21.55 -1.32 5.08
C TRP A 91 20.25 -1.09 5.82
N LEU A 92 19.97 -1.99 6.75
CA LEU A 92 19.02 -1.77 7.82
C LEU A 92 19.78 -1.28 9.05
N ALA A 93 19.29 -0.23 9.69
CA ALA A 93 19.83 0.27 10.94
C ALA A 93 18.71 0.72 11.88
N VAL A 94 18.96 0.59 13.18
CA VAL A 94 18.05 1.13 14.21
C VAL A 94 18.53 2.52 14.60
N ASP A 95 17.68 3.52 14.42
CA ASP A 95 18.00 4.92 14.67
C ASP A 95 17.80 5.27 16.16
N LYS A 96 18.70 6.10 16.70
CA LYS A 96 18.54 6.84 17.95
C LYS A 96 18.74 8.34 17.66
N PRO A 97 17.68 9.02 17.19
CA PRO A 97 17.79 10.40 16.73
C PRO A 97 18.27 11.36 17.83
N ASP A 98 17.90 11.11 19.09
CA ASP A 98 18.32 11.93 20.24
C ASP A 98 19.84 11.95 20.46
N LEU A 99 20.54 10.95 19.93
CA LEU A 99 22.01 10.85 20.00
C LEU A 99 22.68 11.16 18.66
N GLY A 100 21.93 11.33 17.57
CA GLY A 100 22.46 11.41 16.21
C GLY A 100 23.17 10.12 15.77
N LEU A 101 22.84 8.98 16.38
CA LEU A 101 23.47 7.68 16.16
C LEU A 101 22.49 6.65 15.58
N CYS A 102 23.01 5.66 14.88
CA CYS A 102 22.29 4.46 14.49
C CYS A 102 23.11 3.19 14.75
N TRP A 103 22.42 2.06 14.83
CA TRP A 103 22.99 0.73 15.00
C TRP A 103 22.76 -0.07 13.71
N PRO A 104 23.78 -0.23 12.85
CA PRO A 104 23.69 -1.05 11.65
C PRO A 104 23.39 -2.51 12.01
N LYS A 105 22.53 -3.17 11.24
CA LYS A 105 22.05 -4.53 11.56
C LYS A 105 22.37 -5.60 10.50
N ALA A 106 22.47 -5.25 9.22
CA ALA A 106 22.63 -6.25 8.16
C ALA A 106 23.52 -5.76 6.99
N THR A 107 24.57 -6.53 6.68
CA THR A 107 25.64 -6.21 5.72
C THR A 107 25.38 -6.66 4.27
N ARG A 108 24.25 -7.35 3.97
CA ARG A 108 24.12 -8.11 2.71
C ARG A 108 22.75 -8.00 2.02
N ILE A 109 22.15 -6.83 2.05
CA ILE A 109 20.91 -6.60 1.28
C ILE A 109 21.29 -6.32 -0.17
N LYS A 110 20.91 -7.23 -1.07
CA LYS A 110 21.11 -7.05 -2.50
C LYS A 110 20.26 -5.86 -2.99
N ALA A 111 20.90 -4.94 -3.70
CA ALA A 111 20.26 -3.78 -4.31
C ALA A 111 19.36 -4.17 -5.49
N ASN A 112 18.39 -3.30 -5.80
CA ASN A 112 17.49 -3.39 -6.95
C ASN A 112 16.67 -4.69 -7.01
N THR A 113 16.31 -5.23 -5.84
CA THR A 113 15.50 -6.45 -5.71
C THR A 113 14.65 -6.40 -4.45
N ARG A 114 13.66 -7.30 -4.39
CA ARG A 114 13.04 -7.70 -3.13
C ARG A 114 14.04 -8.43 -2.26
N PHE A 115 13.94 -8.24 -0.95
CA PHE A 115 14.76 -8.92 0.03
C PHE A 115 13.93 -9.38 1.23
N LYS A 116 14.44 -10.42 1.89
CA LYS A 116 13.97 -10.90 3.17
C LYS A 116 15.20 -11.15 4.04
N THR A 117 15.19 -10.64 5.26
CA THR A 117 16.29 -10.80 6.22
C THR A 117 15.76 -10.79 7.65
N THR A 118 16.60 -11.14 8.61
CA THR A 118 16.26 -11.10 10.03
C THR A 118 17.29 -10.21 10.72
N ILE A 119 16.82 -9.27 11.53
CA ILE A 119 17.68 -8.43 12.37
C ILE A 119 17.44 -8.75 13.84
N TYR A 120 18.45 -8.49 14.67
CA TYR A 120 18.33 -8.63 16.12
C TYR A 120 18.23 -7.25 16.78
N GLU A 121 17.18 -7.04 17.58
CA GLU A 121 17.00 -5.88 18.45
C GLU A 121 17.07 -6.28 19.92
N GLY A 122 18.24 -6.05 20.51
CA GLY A 122 18.54 -6.33 21.92
C GLY A 122 18.43 -5.11 22.83
N GLY A 123 17.95 -3.97 22.33
CA GLY A 123 17.78 -2.76 23.10
C GLY A 123 16.70 -2.83 24.19
N PRO A 124 16.51 -1.73 24.93
CA PRO A 124 15.45 -1.63 25.93
C PRO A 124 14.05 -1.83 25.32
N LYS A 125 13.06 -2.21 26.15
CA LYS A 125 11.66 -2.43 25.76
C LYS A 125 10.93 -1.11 25.48
N GLU A 126 11.42 -0.36 24.51
CA GLU A 126 10.87 0.92 24.05
C GLU A 126 10.60 0.84 22.54
N PRO A 127 9.71 1.72 22.02
CA PRO A 127 9.58 1.85 20.58
C PRO A 127 10.90 2.29 19.93
N TYR A 128 11.22 1.72 18.78
CA TYR A 128 12.43 2.03 18.04
C TYR A 128 12.13 2.22 16.55
N THR A 129 12.98 2.98 15.87
CA THR A 129 12.82 3.26 14.44
C THR A 129 13.81 2.39 13.67
N LEU A 130 13.29 1.50 12.82
CA LEU A 130 14.08 0.75 11.85
C LEU A 130 14.09 1.51 10.53
N SER A 131 15.27 1.88 10.07
CA SER A 131 15.47 2.65 8.84
C SER A 131 16.21 1.83 7.79
N LEU A 132 15.79 2.00 6.53
CA LEU A 132 16.45 1.46 5.35
C LEU A 132 17.28 2.58 4.70
N TYR A 133 18.58 2.36 4.55
CA TYR A 133 19.51 3.34 3.98
C TYR A 133 20.13 2.86 2.67
N ALA A 134 20.35 3.79 1.74
CA ALA A 134 21.28 3.66 0.62
C ALA A 134 22.55 4.46 0.92
N VAL A 135 23.63 3.79 1.30
CA VAL A 135 24.87 4.42 1.71
C VAL A 135 25.96 4.30 0.63
N THR A 136 26.99 5.15 0.72
CA THR A 136 28.15 5.07 -0.17
C THR A 136 29.09 3.95 0.27
N LYS A 137 30.05 3.59 -0.59
CA LYS A 137 31.12 2.63 -0.25
C LYS A 137 31.84 2.97 1.07
N THR A 138 32.20 4.24 1.29
CA THR A 138 32.90 4.66 2.51
C THR A 138 32.10 4.35 3.77
N VAL A 139 30.79 4.65 3.77
CA VAL A 139 29.91 4.37 4.92
C VAL A 139 29.68 2.87 5.06
N ASN A 140 29.53 2.14 3.94
CA ASN A 140 29.43 0.69 3.95
C ASN A 140 30.65 0.04 4.63
N ASP A 141 31.86 0.44 4.24
CA ASP A 141 33.09 -0.11 4.77
C ASP A 141 33.20 0.18 6.28
N GLN A 142 32.84 1.40 6.71
CA GLN A 142 32.79 1.76 8.14
C GLN A 142 31.78 0.95 8.94
N TRP A 143 30.57 0.76 8.41
CA TRP A 143 29.51 0.00 9.10
C TRP A 143 29.81 -1.49 9.14
N GLN A 144 30.42 -2.01 8.07
CA GLN A 144 30.89 -3.39 8.01
C GLN A 144 32.00 -3.63 9.03
N GLU A 145 33.00 -2.76 9.09
CA GLU A 145 34.06 -2.83 10.09
C GLU A 145 33.50 -2.74 11.53
N TRP A 146 32.55 -1.83 11.77
CA TRP A 146 31.90 -1.69 13.07
C TRP A 146 31.20 -2.99 13.52
N LEU A 147 30.51 -3.68 12.60
CA LEU A 147 29.89 -4.99 12.87
C LEU A 147 30.91 -6.11 13.05
N GLU A 148 31.92 -6.19 12.18
CA GLU A 148 32.95 -7.24 12.21
C GLU A 148 33.81 -7.17 13.48
N LYS A 149 34.01 -5.96 14.01
CA LYS A 149 34.77 -5.72 15.25
C LYS A 149 33.91 -5.71 16.50
N GLU A 150 32.60 -5.99 16.39
CA GLU A 150 31.64 -5.99 17.50
C GLU A 150 31.73 -4.72 18.37
N MET A 151 31.92 -3.55 17.71
CA MET A 151 32.12 -2.30 18.42
C MET A 151 30.88 -1.92 19.24
N HIS A 152 31.10 -1.43 20.46
CA HIS A 152 30.03 -0.90 21.30
C HIS A 152 29.65 0.55 20.89
N GLY A 153 28.43 0.97 21.26
CA GLY A 153 27.89 2.27 20.87
C GLY A 153 27.16 2.23 19.52
N GLY A 154 26.86 3.39 18.96
CA GLY A 154 26.29 3.52 17.60
C GLY A 154 27.27 4.25 16.68
N VAL A 155 26.99 4.22 15.38
CA VAL A 155 27.71 5.01 14.37
C VAL A 155 26.92 6.26 14.01
N PRO A 156 27.55 7.33 13.48
CA PRO A 156 26.82 8.53 13.06
C PRO A 156 25.71 8.21 12.05
N MET A 157 24.53 8.79 12.26
CA MET A 157 23.41 8.64 11.34
C MET A 157 23.75 9.24 9.97
N PRO A 158 23.45 8.54 8.86
CA PRO A 158 23.59 9.13 7.53
C PRO A 158 22.61 10.32 7.37
N PRO A 159 22.91 11.28 6.48
CA PRO A 159 21.98 12.37 6.15
C PRO A 159 20.63 11.84 5.64
N ASP A 160 19.54 12.56 5.93
CA ASP A 160 18.17 12.12 5.61
C ASP A 160 17.96 11.75 4.13
N LYS A 161 18.64 12.43 3.20
CA LYS A 161 18.60 12.10 1.76
C LYS A 161 19.10 10.69 1.40
N ARG A 162 19.74 9.99 2.33
CA ARG A 162 20.21 8.61 2.18
C ARG A 162 19.23 7.60 2.79
N ARG A 163 18.25 8.05 3.58
CA ARG A 163 17.19 7.20 4.13
C ARG A 163 16.14 6.98 3.04
N LEU A 164 15.92 5.73 2.68
CA LEU A 164 14.94 5.32 1.67
C LEU A 164 13.55 5.12 2.29
N ASP A 165 13.50 4.55 3.49
CA ASP A 165 12.26 4.32 4.23
C ASP A 165 12.54 4.15 5.73
N SER A 166 11.52 4.25 6.57
CA SER A 166 11.59 3.90 7.98
C SER A 166 10.25 3.48 8.56
N VAL A 167 10.31 2.58 9.54
CA VAL A 167 9.14 2.10 10.29
C VAL A 167 9.42 2.18 11.78
N ARG A 168 8.44 2.66 12.55
CA ARG A 168 8.51 2.68 14.01
C ARG A 168 7.89 1.41 14.56
N LEU A 169 8.66 0.64 15.32
CA LEU A 169 8.29 -0.68 15.85
C LEU A 169 8.25 -0.64 17.38
N VAL A 170 7.60 -1.63 17.99
CA VAL A 170 7.52 -1.77 19.44
C VAL A 170 8.13 -3.12 19.83
N LEU A 171 9.16 -3.10 20.67
CA LEU A 171 9.73 -4.33 21.22
C LEU A 171 8.81 -4.89 22.31
N GLY A 172 8.31 -6.11 22.13
CA GLY A 172 7.38 -6.74 23.06
C GLY A 172 7.29 -8.24 22.91
N GLU A 173 6.54 -8.89 23.80
CA GLU A 173 6.21 -10.30 23.65
C GLU A 173 5.16 -10.43 22.54
N MET A 174 5.48 -11.20 21.49
CA MET A 174 4.48 -11.55 20.50
C MET A 174 3.44 -12.44 21.19
N VAL A 175 2.20 -11.95 21.30
CA VAL A 175 1.09 -12.76 21.76
C VAL A 175 0.81 -13.80 20.68
N THR A 176 1.49 -14.95 20.74
CA THR A 176 1.07 -16.11 19.97
C THR A 176 -0.28 -16.52 20.49
N ALA A 177 -1.32 -16.26 19.70
CA ALA A 177 -2.65 -16.79 19.96
C ALA A 177 -2.55 -18.32 19.97
N THR A 178 -2.49 -18.90 21.16
CA THR A 178 -2.61 -20.34 21.37
C THR A 178 -4.01 -20.73 20.91
N LYS A 179 -4.10 -21.32 19.72
CA LYS A 179 -5.30 -22.05 19.30
C LYS A 179 -5.38 -23.29 20.19
N ASN A 180 -6.17 -23.19 21.25
CA ASN A 180 -6.66 -24.37 21.96
C ASN A 180 -7.67 -25.04 21.01
N TRP A 181 -7.27 -26.20 20.47
CA TRP A 181 -8.19 -27.15 19.85
C TRP A 181 -8.66 -28.13 20.92
#